data_AF-A0A382SNY4-F1
#
_entry.id   AF-A0A382SNY4-F1
#
_cell.length_a   1.000
_cell.length_b   1.000
_cell.length_c   1.000
_cell.angle_alpha   90.00
_cell.angle_beta   90.00
_cell.angle_gamma   90.00
#
_symmetry.space_group_name_H-M   'P 1'
#
loop_
_entity.id
_entity.type
_entity.pdbx_description
1 polymer ?
#
loop_
_entity_poly.entity_id
_entity_poly.type
_entity_poly.pdbx_seq_one_letter_code
_entity_poly.pdbx_strand_id
1 'polypeptide(L)' 'MIAIFNFSDYNLTRTVSACVAAQQQTSKSFNYEKAKKSCEEKIKKEKE' A
#
# COMPACT_ATOMS: atom_id res chain seq x y z
N MET A 1 26.75 -0.49 17.02
CA MET A 1 25.70 -1.48 16.74
C MET A 1 24.91 -0.96 15.54
N ILE A 2 25.09 -1.54 14.36
CA ILE A 2 24.39 -1.08 13.15
C ILE A 2 22.95 -1.60 13.26
N ALA A 3 22.00 -0.71 13.52
CA ALA A 3 20.59 -1.06 13.47
C ALA A 3 20.23 -1.27 12.00
N ILE A 4 20.03 -2.53 11.59
CA ILE A 4 19.46 -2.85 10.29
C ILE A 4 17.96 -2.56 10.40
N PHE A 5 17.55 -1.40 9.93
CA PHE A 5 16.13 -1.06 9.83
C PHE A 5 15.53 -1.81 8.63
N ASN A 6 14.44 -2.54 8.86
CA ASN A 6 13.65 -3.16 7.79
C ASN A 6 12.82 -2.09 7.05
N PHE A 7 13.50 -1.24 6.28
CA PHE A 7 12.88 -0.17 5.50
C PHE A 7 11.93 -0.71 4.43
N SER A 8 12.12 -1.94 3.96
CA SER A 8 11.26 -2.56 2.94
C SER A 8 9.81 -2.66 3.38
N ASP A 9 9.55 -3.16 4.59
CA ASP A 9 8.19 -3.32 5.11
C ASP A 9 7.56 -1.96 5.43
N TYR A 10 8.34 -1.06 6.05
CA TYR A 10 7.90 0.31 6.33
C TYR A 10 7.49 1.04 5.05
N ASN A 11 8.32 0.96 4.01
CA ASN A 11 8.03 1.56 2.72
C ASN A 11 6.83 0.89 2.04
N LEU A 12 6.72 -0.44 2.11
CA LEU A 12 5.59 -1.18 1.55
C LEU A 12 4.26 -0.74 2.19
N THR A 13 4.20 -0.69 3.53
CA THR A 13 3.01 -0.22 4.25
C THR A 13 2.66 1.20 3.84
N ARG A 14 3.64 2.10 3.76
CA ARG A 14 3.41 3.50 3.36
C ARG A 14 2.86 3.62 1.94
N THR A 15 3.38 2.84 0.99
CA THR A 15 2.89 2.82 -0.39
C THR A 15 1.45 2.27 -0.48
N VAL A 16 1.14 1.20 0.24
CA VAL A 16 -0.23 0.65 0.32
C VAL A 16 -1.19 1.71 0.88
N SER A 17 -0.82 2.38 1.97
CA SER A 17 -1.63 3.45 2.57
C SER A 17 -1.88 4.62 1.59
N ALA A 18 -0.86 5.06 0.86
CA ALA A 18 -1.00 6.12 -0.13
C ALA A 18 -1.96 5.71 -1.27
N CYS A 19 -1.85 4.48 -1.76
CA CYS A 19 -2.76 3.94 -2.78
C CYS A 19 -4.21 3.85 -2.27
N VAL A 20 -4.42 3.41 -1.03
CA VAL A 20 -5.77 3.36 -0.43
C VAL A 20 -6.36 4.76 -0.30
N ALA A 21 -5.57 5.75 0.14
CA ALA A 21 -6.00 7.14 0.24
C ALA A 21 -6.38 7.72 -1.14
N ALA A 22 -5.62 7.41 -2.19
CA ALA A 22 -5.94 7.82 -3.56
C ALA A 22 -7.27 7.22 -4.05
N GLN A 23 -7.52 5.92 -3.77
CA GLN A 23 -8.79 5.28 -4.09
C GLN A 23 -9.96 5.88 -3.30
N GLN A 24 -9.75 6.24 -2.04
CA GLN A 24 -10.77 6.90 -1.21
C GLN A 24 -11.16 8.26 -1.78
N GLN A 25 -10.19 9.04 -2.25
CA GLN A 25 -10.45 10.37 -2.81
C GLN A 25 -11.12 10.33 -4.19
N THR A 26 -10.85 9.30 -4.98
CA THR A 26 -11.32 9.22 -6.38
C THR A 26 -12.56 8.36 -6.56
N SER A 27 -12.92 7.50 -5.58
CA SER A 27 -14.09 6.64 -5.68
C SER A 27 -15.36 7.28 -5.13
N LYS A 28 -16.47 7.14 -5.86
CA LYS A 28 -17.81 7.51 -5.38
C LYS A 28 -18.34 6.56 -4.29
N SER A 29 -17.85 5.33 -4.26
CA SER A 29 -18.15 4.33 -3.22
C SER A 29 -16.85 3.67 -2.76
N PHE A 30 -16.43 4.00 -1.54
CA PHE A 30 -15.18 3.49 -0.99
C PHE A 30 -15.43 2.27 -0.12
N ASN A 31 -14.72 1.18 -0.42
CA ASN A 31 -14.63 0.03 0.47
C ASN A 31 -13.15 -0.19 0.79
N TYR A 32 -12.81 -0.01 2.07
CA TYR A 32 -11.45 -0.07 2.56
C TYR A 32 -10.79 -1.42 2.30
N GLU A 33 -11.48 -2.52 2.56
CA GLU A 33 -10.93 -3.88 2.46
C GLU A 33 -10.62 -4.24 1.00
N LYS A 34 -11.55 -3.90 0.09
CA LYS A 34 -11.35 -4.07 -1.35
C LYS A 34 -10.21 -3.19 -1.87
N ALA A 35 -10.16 -1.93 -1.45
CA ALA A 35 -9.11 -1.00 -1.87
C ALA A 35 -7.73 -1.45 -1.39
N LYS A 36 -7.62 -1.87 -0.12
CA LYS A 36 -6.38 -2.38 0.49
C LYS A 36 -5.87 -3.61 -0.25
N LYS A 37 -6.73 -4.61 -0.47
CA LYS A 37 -6.36 -5.84 -1.19
C LYS A 37 -5.89 -5.53 -2.63
N SER A 38 -6.60 -4.64 -3.33
CA SER A 38 -6.20 -4.22 -4.67
C SER A 38 -4.85 -3.49 -4.70
N CYS A 39 -4.58 -2.61 -3.73
CA CYS A 39 -3.29 -1.93 -3.61
C CYS A 39 -2.15 -2.92 -3.34
N GLU A 40 -2.33 -3.85 -2.40
CA GLU A 40 -1.34 -4.88 -2.07
C GLU A 40 -1.02 -5.77 -3.28
N GLU A 41 -2.03 -6.20 -4.03
CA GLU A 41 -1.85 -7.03 -5.23
C GLU A 41 -1.10 -6.29 -6.34
N LYS A 42 -1.43 -5.00 -6.60
CA LYS A 42 -0.73 -4.19 -7.61
C LYS A 42 0.74 -3.98 -7.26
N ILE A 43 1.02 -3.57 -6.02
CA ILE A 43 2.39 -3.26 -5.57
C ILE A 43 3.26 -4.53 -5.54
N LYS A 44 2.68 -5.70 -5.24
CA LYS A 44 3.40 -6.99 -5.33
C LYS A 44 3.76 -7.33 -6.77
N LYS A 45 2.83 -7.16 -7.72
CA LYS A 45 3.07 -7.42 -9.16
C LYS A 45 4.10 -6.49 -9.79
N GLU A 46 4.23 -5.25 -9.30
CA GLU A 46 5.25 -4.30 -9.79
C GLU A 46 6.66 -4.57 -9.22
N LYS A 47 6.77 -5.46 -8.21
CA LYS A 47 8.06 -5.87 -7.64
C LYS A 47 8.62 -7.17 -8.26
N GLU A 48 7.83 -7.86 -9.09
CA GLU A 48 8.27 -8.98 -9.95
C GLU A 48 8.79 -8.44 -11.29
#